data_AF-A0A671R9C2-F1
#
_entry.id   AF-A0A671R9C2-F1
#
_cell.length_a   1.000
_cell.length_b   1.000
_cell.length_c   1.000
_cell.angle_alpha   90.00
_cell.angle_beta   90.00
_cell.angle_gamma   90.00
#
_symmetry.space_group_name_H-M   'P 1'
#
loop_
_entity.id
_entity.type
_entity.pdbx_description
1 polymer ?
#
loop_
_entity_poly.entity_id
_entity_poly.type
_entity_poly.pdbx_seq_one_letter_code
_entity_poly.pdbx_strand_id
1 'polypeptide(L)'
;MLDYQPPQFKLDPRLARLLGIHTQTRSCIIQALWQYVKTNKLQDSHEKEYINCDKYFQQIFDCPRLKFCEIPQRLTNLLLPPDPIVINHVISVDPNDQKKTACYDIDVEVDDPLKSQMNGFLLSTANHQEIASLDNKIHETIESINQLKIQRDFMLSFSRDPKGYIQDWICSQNRDLKLMTDTVGNPEEERRAEFYNQPWSQEAVSRYFYCKIQQRRQELEQALAMRTT
;
A
#
# COMPACT_ATOMS: atom_id res chain seq x y z
N MET A 1 -41.13 -3.64 12.91
CA MET A 1 -40.70 -2.23 12.86
C MET A 1 -40.06 -2.04 11.50
N LEU A 2 -40.31 -0.94 10.78
CA LEU A 2 -39.60 -0.72 9.51
C LEU A 2 -38.11 -0.57 9.82
N ASP A 3 -37.29 -1.45 9.24
CA ASP A 3 -35.85 -1.43 9.41
C ASP A 3 -35.26 -0.35 8.49
N TYR A 4 -35.26 0.90 8.97
CA TYR A 4 -34.61 2.01 8.26
C TYR A 4 -33.10 1.78 8.25
N GLN A 5 -32.55 1.46 7.08
CA GLN A 5 -31.12 1.33 6.85
C GLN A 5 -30.70 2.33 5.76
N PRO A 6 -29.94 3.39 6.10
CA PRO A 6 -29.43 3.76 7.42
C PRO A 6 -30.51 4.30 8.40
N PRO A 7 -30.23 4.34 9.72
CA PRO A 7 -31.20 4.78 10.72
C PRO A 7 -31.70 6.21 10.45
N GLN A 8 -33.02 6.35 10.35
CA GLN A 8 -33.69 7.65 10.25
C GLN A 8 -34.16 8.12 11.63
N PHE A 9 -34.17 9.44 11.82
CA PHE A 9 -34.56 10.08 13.08
C PHE A 9 -35.61 11.14 12.80
N LYS A 10 -36.59 11.25 13.69
CA LYS A 10 -37.54 12.35 13.71
C LYS A 10 -36.91 13.54 14.43
N LEU A 11 -36.98 14.71 13.81
CA LEU A 11 -36.43 15.93 14.41
C LEU A 11 -37.44 16.52 15.41
N ASP A 12 -36.93 17.19 16.45
CA ASP A 12 -37.74 18.05 17.30
C ASP A 12 -38.59 19.02 16.44
N PRO A 13 -39.88 19.28 16.74
CA PRO A 13 -40.75 20.10 15.92
C PRO A 13 -40.19 21.50 15.58
N ARG A 14 -39.41 22.11 16.48
CA ARG A 14 -38.78 23.42 16.23
C ARG A 14 -37.67 23.30 15.19
N LEU A 15 -36.83 22.28 15.34
CA LEU A 15 -35.74 22.01 14.40
C LEU A 15 -36.27 21.53 13.03
N ALA A 16 -37.32 20.70 13.03
CA ALA A 16 -37.97 20.22 11.83
C ALA A 16 -38.53 21.37 10.99
N ARG A 17 -39.19 22.34 11.64
CA ARG A 17 -39.75 23.52 10.99
C ARG A 17 -38.66 24.43 10.42
N LEU A 18 -37.52 24.55 11.12
CA LEU A 18 -36.40 25.37 10.69
C LEU A 18 -35.68 24.80 9.47
N LEU A 19 -35.41 23.48 9.49
CA LEU A 19 -34.69 22.80 8.42
C LEU A 19 -35.61 22.37 7.27
N GLY A 20 -36.93 22.39 7.47
CA GLY A 20 -37.90 21.86 6.50
C GLY A 20 -37.88 20.34 6.40
N ILE A 21 -37.41 19.65 7.45
CA ILE A 21 -37.16 18.21 7.45
C ILE A 21 -37.88 17.58 8.64
N HIS A 22 -38.82 16.67 8.39
CA HIS A 22 -39.53 15.96 9.46
C HIS A 22 -38.78 14.71 9.95
N THR A 23 -38.31 13.88 9.01
CA THR A 23 -37.63 12.60 9.29
C THR A 23 -36.53 12.38 8.26
N GLN A 24 -35.29 12.19 8.71
CA GLN A 24 -34.12 11.99 7.83
C GLN A 24 -32.97 11.27 8.55
N THR A 25 -31.94 10.90 7.80
CA THR A 25 -30.70 10.35 8.35
C THR A 25 -29.89 11.42 9.09
N ARG A 26 -29.10 11.03 10.10
CA ARG A 26 -28.25 11.96 10.87
C ARG A 26 -27.32 12.78 9.96
N SER A 27 -26.77 12.17 8.92
CA SER A 27 -25.89 12.84 7.95
C SER A 27 -26.61 13.93 7.17
N CYS A 28 -27.81 13.66 6.64
CA CYS A 28 -28.62 14.67 5.95
C CYS A 28 -29.02 15.82 6.89
N ILE A 29 -29.37 15.52 8.14
CA ILE A 29 -29.76 16.55 9.13
C ILE A 29 -28.57 17.49 9.41
N ILE A 30 -27.37 16.95 9.61
CA ILE A 30 -26.16 17.76 9.82
C ILE A 30 -25.86 18.61 8.58
N GLN A 31 -26.00 18.05 7.38
CA GLN A 31 -25.81 18.80 6.14
C GLN A 31 -26.83 19.93 5.97
N ALA A 32 -28.11 19.67 6.27
CA ALA A 32 -29.16 20.69 6.21
C ALA A 32 -28.91 21.82 7.22
N LEU A 33 -28.48 21.46 8.44
CA LEU A 33 -28.09 22.43 9.45
C LEU A 33 -26.90 23.27 9.00
N TRP A 34 -25.89 22.64 8.38
CA TRP A 34 -24.76 23.35 7.80
C TRP A 34 -25.17 24.27 6.65
N GLN A 35 -26.09 23.83 5.81
CA GLN A 35 -26.64 24.64 4.73
C GLN A 35 -27.39 25.86 5.29
N TYR A 36 -28.15 25.70 6.36
CA TYR A 36 -28.80 26.81 7.05
C TYR A 36 -27.78 27.83 7.59
N VAL A 37 -26.72 27.36 8.26
CA VAL A 37 -25.63 28.21 8.77
C VAL A 37 -24.97 29.02 7.66
N LYS A 38 -24.70 28.38 6.52
CA LYS A 38 -24.12 29.03 5.34
C LYS A 38 -25.05 30.08 4.73
N THR A 39 -26.32 29.72 4.49
CA THR A 39 -27.31 30.61 3.87
C THR A 39 -27.53 31.88 4.69
N ASN A 40 -27.59 31.74 6.02
CA ASN A 40 -27.80 32.86 6.94
C ASN A 40 -26.50 33.54 7.41
N LYS A 41 -25.34 33.13 6.90
CA LYS A 41 -24.01 33.68 7.25
C LYS A 41 -23.75 33.71 8.76
N LEU A 42 -24.14 32.64 9.45
CA LEU A 42 -24.04 32.53 10.91
C LEU A 42 -22.65 32.12 11.40
N GLN A 43 -21.73 31.78 10.50
CA GLN A 43 -20.34 31.49 10.86
C GLN A 43 -19.61 32.78 11.24
N ASP A 44 -18.86 32.74 12.34
CA ASP A 44 -18.07 33.86 12.81
C ASP A 44 -16.93 34.20 11.81
N SER A 45 -16.72 35.49 11.53
CA SER A 45 -15.73 35.97 10.58
C SER A 45 -14.29 35.86 11.10
N HIS A 46 -14.09 35.95 12.41
CA HIS A 46 -12.78 35.88 13.05
C HIS A 46 -12.45 34.46 13.50
N GLU A 47 -13.44 33.73 14.03
CA GLU A 47 -13.25 32.36 14.52
C GLU A 47 -14.15 31.35 13.78
N LYS A 48 -13.67 30.81 12.66
CA LYS A 48 -14.44 29.92 11.78
C LYS A 48 -14.97 28.63 12.43
N GLU A 49 -14.49 28.26 13.62
CA GLU A 49 -15.00 27.11 14.39
C GLU A 49 -16.32 27.40 15.11
N TYR A 50 -16.66 28.68 15.28
CA TYR A 50 -17.85 29.13 15.99
C TYR A 50 -18.96 29.58 15.05
N ILE A 51 -20.17 29.28 15.49
CA ILE A 51 -21.43 29.68 14.87
C ILE A 51 -22.13 30.61 15.84
N ASN A 52 -22.40 31.82 15.37
CA ASN A 52 -23.20 32.81 16.06
C ASN A 52 -24.67 32.45 15.85
N CYS A 53 -25.30 31.94 16.91
CA CYS A 53 -26.67 31.43 16.83
C CYS A 53 -27.64 32.60 16.64
N ASP A 54 -28.46 32.54 15.60
CA ASP A 54 -29.56 33.48 15.41
C ASP A 54 -30.71 33.21 16.40
N LYS A 55 -31.78 34.01 16.32
CA LYS A 55 -32.94 33.87 17.23
C LYS A 55 -33.54 32.46 17.19
N TYR A 56 -33.48 31.76 16.07
CA TYR A 56 -34.06 30.42 15.92
C TYR A 56 -33.12 29.33 16.45
N PHE A 57 -31.82 29.43 16.16
CA PHE A 57 -30.80 28.52 16.74
C PHE A 57 -30.73 28.67 18.26
N GLN A 58 -30.83 29.89 18.78
CA GLN A 58 -30.88 30.12 20.24
C GLN A 58 -32.08 29.43 20.89
N GLN A 59 -33.24 29.38 20.22
CA GLN A 59 -34.44 28.69 20.75
C GLN A 59 -34.37 27.16 20.71
N ILE A 60 -33.43 26.60 19.96
CA ILE A 60 -33.28 25.15 19.76
C ILE A 60 -32.09 24.61 20.56
N PHE A 61 -30.95 25.32 20.51
CA PHE A 61 -29.70 24.91 21.16
C PHE A 61 -29.48 25.57 22.52
N ASP A 62 -30.32 26.54 22.91
CA ASP A 62 -30.23 27.31 24.16
C ASP A 62 -28.86 27.95 24.40
N CYS A 63 -28.15 28.29 23.32
CA CYS A 63 -26.80 28.85 23.37
C CYS A 63 -26.68 30.04 22.38
N PRO A 64 -26.06 31.17 22.78
CA PRO A 64 -25.84 32.31 21.88
C PRO A 64 -24.72 32.04 20.85
N ARG A 65 -23.78 31.17 21.21
CA ARG A 65 -22.63 30.79 20.39
C ARG A 65 -22.37 29.29 20.53
N LEU A 66 -22.09 28.62 19.43
CA LEU A 66 -21.93 27.16 19.38
C LEU A 66 -20.69 26.79 18.57
N LYS A 67 -19.91 25.79 19.01
CA LYS A 67 -18.82 25.22 18.20
C LYS A 67 -19.34 24.17 17.23
N PHE A 68 -18.74 24.07 16.05
CA PHE A 68 -19.14 23.05 15.07
C PHE A 68 -19.04 21.61 15.62
N CYS A 69 -17.98 21.32 16.38
CA CYS A 69 -17.76 19.99 16.98
C CYS A 69 -18.82 19.61 18.04
N GLU A 70 -19.55 20.58 18.60
CA GLU A 70 -20.58 20.35 19.60
C GLU A 70 -21.94 20.00 18.97
N ILE A 71 -22.15 20.34 17.69
CA ILE A 71 -23.41 20.08 16.97
C ILE A 71 -23.83 18.61 17.04
N PRO A 72 -22.98 17.61 16.75
CA PRO A 72 -23.43 16.21 16.77
C PRO A 72 -23.90 15.75 18.15
N GLN A 73 -23.28 16.26 19.23
CA GLN A 73 -23.66 15.92 20.60
C GLN A 73 -24.98 16.60 20.98
N ARG A 74 -25.11 17.91 20.73
CA ARG A 74 -26.33 18.67 21.01
C ARG A 74 -27.52 18.18 20.20
N LEU A 75 -27.29 17.78 18.95
CA LEU A 75 -28.31 17.23 18.06
C LEU A 75 -28.86 15.89 18.58
N THR A 76 -28.07 15.10 19.31
CA THR A 76 -28.51 13.78 19.82
C THR A 76 -29.78 13.88 20.68
N ASN A 77 -29.91 14.96 21.47
CA ASN A 77 -31.10 15.18 22.32
C ASN A 77 -32.33 15.69 21.53
N LEU A 78 -32.13 16.14 20.29
CA LEU A 78 -33.17 16.66 19.40
C LEU A 78 -33.59 15.65 18.32
N LEU A 79 -32.97 14.46 18.32
CA LEU A 79 -33.27 13.35 17.42
C LEU A 79 -34.08 12.31 18.19
N LEU A 80 -35.36 12.21 17.86
CA LEU A 80 -36.28 11.24 18.40
C LEU A 80 -36.36 10.01 17.48
N PRO A 81 -36.74 8.83 18.02
CA PRO A 81 -37.09 7.71 17.16
C PRO A 81 -38.22 8.13 16.20
N PRO A 82 -38.23 7.63 14.96
CA PRO A 82 -39.31 7.89 14.01
C PRO A 82 -40.64 7.39 14.57
N ASP A 83 -41.72 8.14 14.32
CA ASP A 83 -43.04 7.76 14.80
C ASP A 83 -43.47 6.41 14.18
N PRO A 84 -44.12 5.52 14.95
CA PRO A 84 -44.66 4.29 14.38
C PRO A 84 -45.78 4.63 13.39
N ILE A 85 -45.85 3.87 12.29
CA ILE A 85 -46.98 3.95 11.37
C ILE A 85 -48.20 3.34 12.07
N VAL A 86 -49.15 4.19 12.49
CA VAL A 86 -50.40 3.77 13.13
C VAL A 86 -51.52 3.77 12.10
N ILE A 87 -52.05 2.59 11.79
CA ILE A 87 -53.19 2.42 10.89
C ILE A 87 -54.45 2.21 11.72
N ASN A 88 -55.30 3.24 11.79
CA ASN A 88 -56.60 3.17 12.48
C ASN A 88 -57.68 2.71 11.49
N HIS A 89 -58.12 1.46 11.59
CA HIS A 89 -59.20 0.91 10.77
C HIS A 89 -60.48 0.74 11.61
N VAL A 90 -61.52 1.51 11.29
CA VAL A 90 -62.83 1.39 11.95
C VAL A 90 -63.66 0.36 11.19
N ILE A 91 -64.07 -0.70 11.88
CA ILE A 91 -64.87 -1.78 11.29
C ILE A 91 -66.33 -1.33 11.21
N SER A 92 -66.84 -1.13 9.99
CA SER A 92 -68.27 -0.92 9.73
C SER A 92 -68.99 -2.27 9.59
N VAL A 93 -70.15 -2.42 10.22
CA VAL A 93 -71.02 -3.61 10.16
C VAL A 93 -72.18 -3.46 9.15
N ASP A 94 -72.18 -2.39 8.37
CA ASP A 94 -73.26 -2.08 7.44
C ASP A 94 -73.26 -3.06 6.24
N PRO A 95 -74.36 -3.79 5.95
CA PRO A 95 -74.40 -4.81 4.90
C PRO A 95 -74.17 -4.29 3.47
N ASN A 96 -74.29 -2.98 3.27
CA ASN A 96 -74.19 -2.32 1.96
C ASN A 96 -72.78 -1.75 1.67
N ASP A 97 -71.85 -1.85 2.62
CA ASP A 97 -70.50 -1.29 2.48
C ASP A 97 -69.58 -2.27 1.72
N GLN A 98 -69.41 -2.01 0.42
CA GLN A 98 -68.65 -2.89 -0.49
C GLN A 98 -67.13 -2.67 -0.44
N LYS A 99 -66.63 -1.66 0.28
CA LYS A 99 -65.19 -1.33 0.32
C LYS A 99 -64.51 -1.91 1.57
N LYS A 100 -64.31 -3.23 1.57
CA LYS A 100 -63.65 -3.96 2.69
C LYS A 100 -62.11 -3.90 2.68
N THR A 101 -61.50 -3.24 1.71
CA THR A 101 -60.04 -3.20 1.56
C THR A 101 -59.55 -1.75 1.64
N ALA A 102 -58.83 -1.43 2.71
CA ALA A 102 -58.04 -0.22 2.80
C ALA A 102 -56.61 -0.51 2.32
N CYS A 103 -56.20 0.13 1.22
CA CYS A 103 -54.84 0.06 0.71
C CYS A 103 -54.03 1.24 1.27
N TYR A 104 -52.83 0.98 1.78
CA TYR A 104 -51.91 1.99 2.28
C TYR A 104 -50.60 1.88 1.49
N ASP A 105 -50.24 2.93 0.77
CA ASP A 105 -48.94 3.03 0.11
C ASP A 105 -47.92 3.55 1.12
N ILE A 106 -46.84 2.80 1.34
CA ILE A 106 -45.76 3.14 2.26
C ILE A 106 -44.47 3.20 1.44
N ASP A 107 -43.88 4.38 1.35
CA ASP A 107 -42.58 4.56 0.71
C ASP A 107 -41.46 3.97 1.59
N VAL A 108 -40.67 3.07 1.02
CA VAL A 108 -39.54 2.42 1.69
C VAL A 108 -38.26 2.74 0.92
N GLU A 109 -37.27 3.28 1.62
CA GLU A 109 -35.92 3.44 1.06
C GLU A 109 -35.27 2.06 0.89
N VAL A 110 -34.89 1.75 -0.34
CA VAL A 110 -34.17 0.51 -0.70
C VAL A 110 -32.71 0.83 -0.94
N ASP A 111 -31.83 -0.10 -0.58
CA ASP A 111 -30.39 0.03 -0.85
C ASP A 111 -30.13 0.19 -2.36
N ASP A 112 -29.15 1.03 -2.70
CA ASP A 112 -28.79 1.29 -4.09
C ASP A 112 -28.27 0.00 -4.77
N PRO A 113 -28.92 -0.49 -5.84
CA PRO A 113 -28.51 -1.70 -6.55
C PRO A 113 -27.08 -1.62 -7.10
N LEU A 114 -26.52 -0.42 -7.30
CA LEU A 114 -25.13 -0.23 -7.71
C LEU A 114 -24.13 -0.69 -6.66
N LYS A 115 -24.43 -0.58 -5.36
CA LYS A 115 -23.53 -1.06 -4.29
C LYS A 115 -23.27 -2.55 -4.42
N SER A 116 -24.31 -3.33 -4.75
CA SER A 116 -24.19 -4.77 -4.95
C SER A 116 -23.31 -5.10 -6.15
N GLN A 117 -23.50 -4.39 -7.27
CA GLN A 117 -22.67 -4.54 -8.47
C GLN A 117 -21.21 -4.16 -8.21
N MET A 118 -20.96 -3.06 -7.50
CA MET A 118 -19.60 -2.62 -7.12
C MET A 118 -18.90 -3.65 -6.23
N ASN A 119 -19.61 -4.22 -5.25
CA ASN A 119 -19.06 -5.29 -4.41
C ASN A 119 -18.72 -6.54 -5.23
N GLY A 120 -19.58 -6.91 -6.19
CA GLY A 120 -19.30 -7.99 -7.14
C GLY A 120 -18.02 -7.73 -7.94
N PHE A 121 -17.82 -6.50 -8.42
CA PHE A 121 -16.61 -6.12 -9.15
C PHE A 121 -15.34 -6.18 -8.27
N LEU A 122 -15.39 -5.67 -7.04
CA LEU A 122 -14.24 -5.72 -6.13
C LEU A 122 -13.83 -7.16 -5.80
N LEU A 123 -14.79 -8.06 -5.62
CA LEU A 123 -14.55 -9.49 -5.40
C LEU A 123 -14.07 -10.22 -6.67
N SER A 124 -14.43 -9.73 -7.86
CA SER A 124 -13.98 -10.30 -9.15
C SER A 124 -12.49 -10.15 -9.42
N THR A 125 -11.75 -9.40 -8.59
CA THR A 125 -10.29 -9.35 -8.62
C THR A 125 -9.61 -10.68 -8.24
N ALA A 126 -10.39 -11.72 -7.92
CA ALA A 126 -9.95 -13.10 -7.63
C ALA A 126 -9.10 -13.76 -8.74
N ASN A 127 -9.07 -13.23 -9.96
CA ASN A 127 -8.25 -13.76 -11.06
C ASN A 127 -6.74 -13.47 -10.89
N HIS A 128 -6.32 -12.71 -9.87
CA HIS A 128 -4.90 -12.42 -9.63
C HIS A 128 -4.06 -13.66 -9.33
N GLN A 129 -4.62 -14.70 -8.70
CA GLN A 129 -3.87 -15.93 -8.43
C GLN A 129 -3.56 -16.71 -9.71
N GLU A 130 -4.52 -16.78 -10.64
CA GLU A 130 -4.31 -17.43 -11.93
C GLU A 130 -3.30 -16.66 -12.78
N ILE A 131 -3.40 -15.33 -12.82
CA ILE A 131 -2.41 -14.47 -13.51
C ILE A 131 -1.01 -14.70 -12.94
N ALA A 132 -0.84 -14.69 -11.61
CA ALA A 132 0.45 -14.95 -10.99
C ALA A 132 1.01 -16.34 -11.31
N SER A 133 0.14 -17.36 -11.40
CA SER A 133 0.56 -18.71 -11.80
C SER A 133 1.03 -18.77 -13.25
N LEU A 134 0.36 -18.04 -14.15
CA LEU A 134 0.76 -17.92 -15.55
C LEU A 134 2.08 -17.16 -15.69
N ASP A 135 2.27 -16.09 -14.91
CA ASP A 135 3.52 -15.33 -14.89
C ASP A 135 4.71 -16.18 -14.43
N ASN A 136 4.53 -16.99 -13.38
CA ASN A 136 5.56 -17.94 -12.94
C ASN A 136 5.91 -18.95 -14.04
N LYS A 137 4.90 -19.50 -14.71
CA LYS A 137 5.11 -20.45 -15.82
C LYS A 137 5.83 -19.81 -17.01
N ILE A 138 5.52 -18.55 -17.30
CA ILE A 138 6.24 -17.76 -18.31
C ILE A 138 7.71 -17.62 -17.90
N HIS A 139 7.98 -17.29 -16.64
CA HIS A 139 9.34 -17.15 -16.13
C HIS A 139 10.16 -18.44 -16.24
N GLU A 140 9.61 -19.56 -15.77
CA GLU A 140 10.25 -20.88 -15.88
C GLU A 140 10.53 -21.27 -17.34
N THR A 141 9.59 -20.96 -18.24
CA THR A 141 9.76 -21.24 -19.68
C THR A 141 10.89 -20.40 -20.27
N ILE A 142 10.97 -19.11 -19.91
CA ILE A 142 12.05 -18.22 -20.36
C ILE A 142 13.41 -18.71 -19.85
N GLU A 143 13.49 -19.13 -18.60
CA GLU A 143 14.73 -19.68 -18.04
C GLU A 143 15.16 -20.94 -18.78
N SER A 144 14.23 -21.87 -19.05
CA SER A 144 14.49 -23.06 -19.84
C SER A 144 14.99 -22.74 -21.26
N ILE A 145 14.36 -21.76 -21.93
CA ILE A 145 14.81 -21.28 -23.25
C ILE A 145 16.23 -20.73 -23.18
N ASN A 146 16.56 -19.95 -22.16
CA ASN A 146 17.90 -19.39 -22.00
C ASN A 146 18.95 -20.49 -21.75
N GLN A 147 18.66 -21.48 -20.92
CA GLN A 147 19.54 -22.63 -20.71
C GLN A 147 19.78 -23.41 -22.02
N LEU A 148 18.70 -23.70 -22.78
CA LEU A 148 18.80 -24.38 -24.07
C LEU A 148 19.58 -23.55 -25.10
N LYS A 149 19.41 -22.22 -25.09
CA LYS A 149 20.19 -21.32 -25.94
C LYS A 149 21.68 -21.40 -25.62
N ILE A 150 22.07 -21.34 -24.34
CA ILE A 150 23.48 -21.45 -23.92
C ILE A 150 24.06 -22.79 -24.38
N GLN A 151 23.34 -23.89 -24.16
CA GLN A 151 23.78 -25.23 -24.60
C GLN A 151 23.92 -25.31 -26.12
N ARG A 152 22.95 -24.78 -26.87
CA ARG A 152 23.01 -24.72 -28.34
C ARG A 152 24.22 -23.92 -28.81
N ASP A 153 24.42 -22.73 -28.26
CA ASP A 153 25.50 -21.83 -28.67
C ASP A 153 26.88 -22.42 -28.32
N PHE A 154 26.99 -23.15 -27.19
CA PHE A 154 28.17 -23.95 -26.84
C PHE A 154 28.47 -25.00 -27.92
N MET A 155 27.49 -25.85 -28.25
CA MET A 155 27.66 -26.93 -29.22
C MET A 155 27.95 -26.39 -30.62
N LEU A 156 27.30 -25.29 -31.02
CA LEU A 156 27.55 -24.63 -32.29
C LEU A 156 28.96 -24.05 -32.37
N SER A 157 29.43 -23.40 -31.31
CA SER A 157 30.78 -22.82 -31.25
C SER A 157 31.85 -23.91 -31.37
N PHE A 158 31.67 -25.03 -30.65
CA PHE A 158 32.53 -26.20 -30.77
C PHE A 158 32.52 -26.80 -32.19
N SER A 159 31.35 -26.90 -32.83
CA SER A 159 31.24 -27.46 -34.19
C SER A 159 31.90 -26.61 -35.28
N ARG A 160 32.03 -25.29 -35.07
CA ARG A 160 32.60 -24.35 -36.04
C ARG A 160 34.13 -24.33 -36.04
N ASP A 161 34.74 -24.27 -34.86
CA ASP A 161 36.19 -24.36 -34.67
C ASP A 161 36.50 -25.12 -33.37
N PRO A 162 36.58 -26.46 -33.42
CA PRO A 162 36.75 -27.26 -32.21
C PRO A 162 38.11 -27.01 -31.56
N LYS A 163 39.16 -26.71 -32.34
CA LYS A 163 40.51 -26.52 -31.79
C LYS A 163 40.62 -25.20 -31.05
N GLY A 164 40.19 -24.09 -31.65
CA GLY A 164 40.18 -22.78 -31.00
C GLY A 164 39.25 -22.79 -29.79
N TYR A 165 38.05 -23.35 -29.94
CA TYR A 165 37.07 -23.40 -28.87
C TYR A 165 37.53 -24.20 -27.65
N ILE A 166 38.17 -25.36 -27.82
CA ILE A 166 38.71 -26.13 -26.69
C ILE A 166 39.80 -25.34 -25.96
N GLN A 167 40.68 -24.64 -26.70
CA GLN A 167 41.74 -23.83 -26.09
C GLN A 167 41.13 -22.70 -25.24
N ASP A 168 40.17 -21.98 -25.80
CA ASP A 168 39.47 -20.89 -25.10
C ASP A 168 38.69 -21.42 -23.89
N TRP A 169 38.05 -22.59 -24.04
CA TRP A 169 37.33 -23.24 -22.95
C TRP A 169 38.25 -23.66 -21.81
N ILE A 170 39.40 -24.26 -22.09
CA ILE A 170 40.40 -24.62 -21.07
C ILE A 170 40.90 -23.35 -20.34
N CYS A 171 41.18 -22.27 -21.08
CA CYS A 171 41.56 -20.99 -20.49
C CYS A 171 40.46 -20.41 -19.59
N SER A 172 39.19 -20.50 -20.00
CA SER A 172 38.04 -20.07 -19.20
C SER A 172 37.92 -20.89 -17.92
N GLN A 173 37.92 -22.23 -18.03
CA GLN A 173 37.82 -23.12 -16.88
C GLN A 173 38.96 -22.93 -15.88
N ASN A 174 40.19 -22.70 -16.36
CA ASN A 174 41.34 -22.43 -15.49
C ASN A 174 41.16 -21.09 -14.74
N ARG A 175 40.66 -20.05 -15.42
CA ARG A 175 40.34 -18.77 -14.79
C ARG A 175 39.24 -18.90 -13.74
N ASP A 176 38.16 -19.59 -14.06
CA ASP A 176 37.04 -19.80 -13.14
C ASP A 176 37.48 -20.60 -11.91
N LEU A 177 38.31 -21.63 -12.11
CA LEU A 177 38.90 -22.39 -11.01
C LEU A 177 39.75 -21.49 -10.10
N LYS A 178 40.66 -20.68 -10.67
CA LYS A 178 41.48 -19.75 -9.89
C LYS A 178 40.65 -18.76 -9.08
N LEU A 179 39.52 -18.28 -9.63
CA LEU A 179 38.59 -17.41 -8.94
C LEU A 179 37.87 -18.13 -7.79
N MET A 180 37.48 -19.40 -7.98
CA MET A 180 36.83 -20.18 -6.93
C MET A 180 37.77 -20.59 -5.79
N THR A 181 39.07 -20.76 -6.08
CA THR A 181 40.08 -21.23 -5.11
C THR A 181 41.01 -20.14 -4.60
N ASP A 182 40.73 -18.85 -4.91
CA ASP A 182 41.58 -17.70 -4.61
C ASP A 182 43.06 -17.91 -4.98
N THR A 183 43.31 -18.72 -6.01
CA THR A 183 44.65 -19.10 -6.42
C THR A 183 45.21 -18.04 -7.36
N VAL A 184 46.22 -17.31 -6.88
CA VAL A 184 46.84 -16.21 -7.62
C VAL A 184 48.10 -16.69 -8.34
N GLY A 185 48.42 -16.07 -9.46
CA GLY A 185 49.62 -16.34 -10.22
C GLY A 185 49.45 -17.42 -11.29
N ASN A 186 50.48 -17.59 -12.10
CA ASN A 186 50.55 -18.64 -13.09
C ASN A 186 51.93 -19.29 -12.98
N PRO A 187 52.06 -20.42 -12.25
CA PRO A 187 53.35 -21.06 -12.02
C PRO A 187 54.11 -21.37 -13.32
N GLU A 188 53.40 -21.64 -14.42
CA GLU A 188 54.03 -21.91 -15.71
C GLU A 188 54.60 -20.66 -16.39
N GLU A 189 54.01 -19.49 -16.16
CA GLU A 189 54.59 -18.22 -16.63
C GLU A 189 55.75 -17.79 -15.73
N GLU A 190 55.60 -17.94 -14.41
CA GLU A 190 56.63 -17.60 -13.41
C GLU A 190 57.92 -18.42 -13.55
N ARG A 191 57.87 -19.57 -14.24
CA ARG A 191 59.05 -20.37 -14.59
C ARG A 191 59.87 -19.81 -15.75
N ARG A 192 59.28 -18.97 -16.59
CA ARG A 192 59.94 -18.48 -17.80
C ARG A 192 60.69 -17.18 -17.53
N ALA A 193 61.86 -17.03 -18.14
CA ALA A 193 62.69 -15.83 -17.97
C ALA A 193 61.97 -14.55 -18.44
N GLU A 194 61.10 -14.64 -19.46
CA GLU A 194 60.35 -13.49 -19.97
C GLU A 194 59.44 -12.85 -18.91
N PHE A 195 58.99 -13.62 -17.92
CA PHE A 195 58.16 -13.13 -16.83
C PHE A 195 58.89 -12.09 -15.97
N TYR A 196 60.21 -12.22 -15.81
CA TYR A 196 61.04 -11.31 -15.02
C TYR A 196 61.65 -10.16 -15.83
N ASN A 197 61.33 -10.08 -17.12
CA ASN A 197 61.72 -8.96 -17.99
C ASN A 197 60.64 -7.87 -18.05
N GLN A 198 59.69 -7.88 -17.11
CA GLN A 198 58.58 -6.94 -17.05
C GLN A 198 58.95 -5.65 -16.32
N PRO A 199 58.26 -4.51 -16.57
CA PRO A 199 58.58 -3.22 -15.96
C PRO A 199 58.56 -3.23 -14.41
N TRP A 200 57.73 -4.07 -13.81
CA TRP A 200 57.62 -4.20 -12.36
C TRP A 200 58.85 -4.86 -11.71
N SER A 201 59.69 -5.54 -12.47
CA SER A 201 60.76 -6.40 -11.93
C SER A 201 61.83 -5.61 -11.18
N GLN A 202 62.23 -4.44 -11.70
CA GLN A 202 63.23 -3.59 -11.04
C GLN A 202 62.73 -3.06 -9.69
N GLU A 203 61.47 -2.62 -9.64
CA GLU A 203 60.84 -2.17 -8.39
C GLU A 203 60.68 -3.33 -7.41
N ALA A 204 60.26 -4.51 -7.88
CA ALA A 204 60.10 -5.70 -7.05
C ALA A 204 61.44 -6.12 -6.38
N VAL A 205 62.54 -6.10 -7.12
CA VAL A 205 63.89 -6.38 -6.56
C VAL A 205 64.26 -5.33 -5.52
N SER A 206 63.97 -4.04 -5.77
CA SER A 206 64.27 -2.96 -4.83
C SER A 206 63.49 -3.12 -3.51
N ARG A 207 62.18 -3.42 -3.60
CA ARG A 207 61.33 -3.71 -2.43
C ARG A 207 61.80 -4.95 -1.68
N TYR A 208 62.15 -6.01 -2.40
CA TYR A 208 62.68 -7.24 -1.82
C TYR A 208 63.98 -6.97 -1.04
N PHE A 209 64.92 -6.22 -1.63
CA PHE A 209 66.20 -5.90 -1.01
C PHE A 209 66.03 -5.05 0.24
N TYR A 210 65.14 -4.05 0.20
CA TYR A 210 64.78 -3.25 1.38
C TYR A 210 64.26 -4.13 2.52
N CYS A 211 63.27 -4.98 2.24
CA CYS A 211 62.72 -5.90 3.24
C CYS A 211 63.78 -6.85 3.80
N LYS A 212 64.67 -7.36 2.94
CA LYS A 212 65.73 -8.28 3.35
C LYS A 212 66.78 -7.60 4.25
N ILE A 213 67.14 -6.35 3.96
CA ILE A 213 68.03 -5.57 4.82
C ILE A 213 67.39 -5.34 6.19
N GLN A 214 66.11 -4.96 6.25
CA GLN A 214 65.42 -4.74 7.51
C GLN A 214 65.37 -6.02 8.36
N GLN A 215 65.07 -7.16 7.73
CA GLN A 215 65.10 -8.46 8.40
C GLN A 215 66.50 -8.77 8.98
N ARG A 216 67.56 -8.59 8.19
CA ARG A 216 68.95 -8.81 8.65
C ARG A 216 69.36 -7.87 9.78
N ARG A 217 68.94 -6.60 9.69
CA ARG A 217 69.19 -5.62 10.76
C ARG A 217 68.51 -6.06 12.06
N GLN A 218 67.25 -6.49 12.00
CA GLN A 218 66.51 -6.97 13.16
C GLN A 218 67.15 -8.22 13.78
N GLU A 219 67.59 -9.18 12.97
CA GLU A 219 68.34 -10.37 13.43
C GLU A 219 69.63 -9.98 14.17
N LEU A 220 70.38 -8.99 13.65
CA LEU A 220 71.62 -8.51 14.27
C LEU A 220 71.37 -7.73 15.57
N GLU A 221 70.35 -6.86 15.60
CA GLU A 221 69.95 -6.14 16.80
C GLU A 221 69.50 -7.11 17.91
N GLN A 222 68.75 -8.17 17.57
CA GLN A 222 68.38 -9.24 18.51
C GLN A 222 69.61 -10.00 19.02
N ALA A 223 70.53 -10.39 18.13
CA ALA A 223 71.75 -11.12 18.51
C ALA A 223 72.70 -10.28 19.38
N LEU A 224 72.75 -8.97 19.16
CA LEU A 224 73.54 -8.04 19.97
C LEU A 224 72.88 -7.77 21.34
N ALA A 225 71.55 -7.63 21.39
CA ALA A 225 70.81 -7.47 22.65
C ALA A 225 70.97 -8.68 23.58
N MET A 226 70.99 -9.89 23.01
CA MET A 226 71.27 -11.14 23.75
C MET A 226 72.70 -11.26 24.29
N ARG A 227 73.66 -10.48 23.79
CA ARG A 227 75.06 -10.47 24.27
C ARG A 227 75.32 -9.45 25.38
N THR A 228 74.39 -8.52 25.59
CA THR A 228 74.50 -7.43 26.58
C THR A 228 73.70 -7.69 27.87
N THR A 229 73.07 -8.85 28.01
CA THR A 229 72.45 -9.40 29.23
C THR A 229 73.25 -10.59 29.72
#